data_AF-A0A399ET71-F1
#
_entry.id   AF-A0A399ET71-F1
#
_cell.length_a   1.000
_cell.length_b   1.000
_cell.length_c   1.000
_cell.angle_alpha   90.00
_cell.angle_beta   90.00
_cell.angle_gamma   90.00
#
_symmetry.space_group_name_H-M   'P 1'
#
loop_
_entity.id
_entity.type
_entity.pdbx_description
1 polymer ?
#
loop_
_entity_poly.entity_id
_entity_poly.type
_entity_poly.pdbx_seq_one_letter_code
_entity_poly.pdbx_strand_id
1 'polypeptide(L)'
;MIDPQPWLTHLRVHLLIAREGSDPEGVHQVRVAGRRLRVWLELAGMSLLEDDLAWLVQVAGQVRDLEVLLSDEQPEAFAKWLRKELKAARATFVPTLDSPRMAGLLWALSSLPPIPLSQAQARLSRFERRLRRRAATWAQEDTLEALHGVRRALRRLRYAREWLGHDTDDLKRLQDALGQVGDLSFTLTYLQRFEQQGGKVASSHRRRLEGRLQQAIEQARQSWREWTGDL
;
A
#
# COMPACT_ATOMS: atom_id res chain seq x y z
N MET A 1 -18.21 -12.45 15.31
CA MET A 1 -17.13 -11.56 15.83
C MET A 1 -16.11 -11.38 14.72
N ILE A 2 -15.36 -10.28 14.72
CA ILE A 2 -14.22 -10.06 13.82
C ILE A 2 -12.95 -10.16 14.65
N ASP A 3 -12.15 -11.19 14.38
CA ASP A 3 -10.94 -11.51 15.14
C ASP A 3 -9.68 -10.98 14.41
N PRO A 4 -8.84 -10.13 15.03
CA PRO A 4 -7.59 -9.68 14.42
C PRO A 4 -6.51 -10.76 14.34
N GLN A 5 -6.60 -11.85 15.13
CA GLN A 5 -5.53 -12.83 15.32
C GLN A 5 -4.99 -13.46 14.02
N PRO A 6 -5.81 -13.81 13.00
CA PRO A 6 -5.27 -14.33 11.75
C PRO A 6 -4.27 -13.38 11.07
N TRP A 7 -4.55 -12.07 11.06
CA TRP A 7 -3.66 -11.06 10.49
C TRP A 7 -2.47 -10.73 11.38
N LEU A 8 -2.57 -10.95 12.70
CA LEU A 8 -1.44 -10.86 13.62
C LEU A 8 -0.46 -12.01 13.43
N THR A 9 -0.98 -13.23 13.29
CA THR A 9 -0.17 -14.42 12.95
C THR A 9 0.51 -14.23 11.60
N HIS A 10 -0.24 -13.78 10.60
CA HIS A 10 0.29 -13.44 9.27
C HIS A 10 1.43 -12.42 9.37
N LEU A 11 1.23 -11.33 10.11
CA LEU A 11 2.26 -10.32 10.32
C LEU A 11 3.52 -10.92 10.93
N ARG A 12 3.39 -11.73 12.00
CA ARG A 12 4.53 -12.35 12.69
C ARG A 12 5.33 -13.27 11.77
N VAL A 13 4.66 -14.12 11.00
CA VAL A 13 5.31 -15.02 10.04
C VAL A 13 6.09 -14.22 9.00
N HIS A 14 5.46 -13.21 8.40
CA HIS A 14 6.10 -12.44 7.34
C HIS A 14 7.15 -11.46 7.85
N LEU A 15 7.15 -11.06 9.12
CA LEU A 15 8.27 -10.34 9.73
C LEU A 15 9.56 -11.18 9.75
N LEU A 16 9.45 -12.49 9.99
CA LEU A 16 10.61 -13.39 9.94
C LEU A 16 11.18 -13.49 8.52
N ILE A 17 10.30 -13.65 7.52
CA ILE A 17 10.68 -13.72 6.10
C ILE A 17 11.28 -12.39 5.62
N ALA A 18 10.64 -11.27 5.97
CA ALA A 18 11.11 -9.93 5.64
C ALA A 18 12.52 -9.66 6.20
N ARG A 19 12.78 -10.13 7.42
CA ARG A 19 14.08 -10.03 8.08
C ARG A 19 15.17 -10.83 7.35
N GLU A 20 14.87 -12.08 6.97
CA GLU A 20 15.80 -12.94 6.23
C GLU A 20 16.13 -12.34 4.86
N GLY A 21 15.11 -11.90 4.12
CA GLY A 21 15.30 -11.22 2.85
C GLY A 21 15.53 -12.07 1.62
N SER A 22 15.40 -13.38 1.77
CA SER A 22 15.45 -14.34 0.65
C SER A 22 14.23 -14.20 -0.26
N ASP A 23 13.08 -13.78 0.28
CA ASP A 23 11.83 -13.64 -0.44
C ASP A 23 11.26 -12.20 -0.36
N PRO A 24 11.14 -11.47 -1.49
CA PRO A 24 10.53 -10.13 -1.53
C PRO A 24 9.04 -10.12 -1.11
N GLU A 25 8.40 -11.29 -1.07
CA GLU A 25 7.03 -11.44 -0.58
C GLU A 25 6.92 -11.16 0.92
N GLY A 26 7.99 -11.38 1.70
CA GLY A 26 8.02 -11.07 3.14
C GLY A 26 7.65 -9.63 3.43
N VAL A 27 8.33 -8.66 2.79
CA VAL A 27 8.06 -7.22 3.00
C VAL A 27 6.69 -6.84 2.45
N HIS A 28 6.28 -7.40 1.31
CA HIS A 28 4.94 -7.19 0.76
C HIS A 28 3.85 -7.55 1.78
N GLN A 29 3.95 -8.74 2.37
CA GLN A 29 2.95 -9.26 3.28
C GLN A 29 2.96 -8.55 4.65
N VAL A 30 4.11 -8.07 5.13
CA VAL A 30 4.17 -7.14 6.28
C VAL A 30 3.36 -5.88 6.00
N ARG A 31 3.49 -5.27 4.81
CA ARG A 31 2.69 -4.08 4.43
C ARG A 31 1.20 -4.42 4.33
N VAL A 32 0.84 -5.58 3.78
CA VAL A 32 -0.55 -6.02 3.66
C VAL A 32 -1.17 -6.18 5.05
N ALA A 33 -0.54 -6.95 5.94
CA ALA A 33 -1.03 -7.17 7.29
C ALA A 33 -1.12 -5.86 8.09
N GLY A 34 -0.08 -5.04 8.07
CA GLY A 34 -0.09 -3.75 8.75
C GLY A 34 -1.23 -2.84 8.28
N ARG A 35 -1.50 -2.77 6.96
CA ARG A 35 -2.63 -1.98 6.44
C ARG A 35 -3.99 -2.55 6.82
N ARG A 36 -4.14 -3.88 6.90
CA ARG A 36 -5.39 -4.54 7.28
C ARG A 36 -5.69 -4.40 8.77
N LEU A 37 -4.67 -4.50 9.62
CA LEU A 37 -4.79 -4.25 11.06
C LEU A 37 -5.18 -2.80 11.35
N ARG A 38 -4.68 -1.83 10.58
CA ARG A 38 -5.16 -0.43 10.66
C ARG A 38 -6.61 -0.25 10.24
N VAL A 39 -7.10 -1.06 9.30
CA VAL A 39 -8.53 -1.02 8.96
C VAL A 39 -9.36 -1.67 10.06
N TRP A 40 -8.84 -2.74 10.66
CA TRP A 40 -9.46 -3.39 11.81
C TRP A 40 -9.56 -2.45 13.02
N LEU A 41 -8.50 -1.70 13.37
CA LEU A 41 -8.54 -0.71 14.46
C LEU A 41 -9.61 0.36 14.23
N GLU A 42 -9.70 0.89 13.00
CA GLU A 42 -10.75 1.84 12.64
C GLU A 42 -12.16 1.23 12.74
N LEU A 43 -12.35 -0.05 12.35
CA LEU A 43 -13.60 -0.78 12.55
C LEU A 43 -13.90 -1.09 14.03
N ALA A 44 -12.88 -1.27 14.85
CA ALA A 44 -13.01 -1.41 16.30
C ALA A 44 -13.36 -0.07 16.97
N GLY A 45 -13.10 1.05 16.29
CA GLY A 45 -13.17 2.39 16.88
C GLY A 45 -12.00 2.68 17.81
N MET A 46 -10.88 1.99 17.63
CA MET A 46 -9.65 2.16 18.38
C MET A 46 -8.69 3.04 17.57
N SER A 47 -8.08 4.03 18.22
CA SER A 47 -7.02 4.86 17.63
C SER A 47 -5.62 4.49 18.13
N LEU A 48 -5.54 3.70 19.22
CA LEU A 48 -4.27 3.20 19.74
C LEU A 48 -3.60 2.32 18.68
N LEU A 49 -2.27 2.38 18.58
CA LEU A 49 -1.43 1.61 17.64
C LEU A 49 -1.56 2.00 16.15
N GLU A 50 -2.44 2.94 15.78
CA GLU A 50 -2.56 3.40 14.39
C GLU A 50 -1.25 4.00 13.87
N ASP A 51 -0.58 4.82 14.69
CA ASP A 51 0.68 5.48 14.33
C ASP A 51 1.84 4.49 14.26
N ASP A 52 1.86 3.48 15.13
CA ASP A 52 2.88 2.43 15.10
C ASP A 52 2.71 1.49 13.91
N LEU A 53 1.48 1.10 13.57
CA LEU A 53 1.22 0.37 12.33
C LEU A 53 1.48 1.23 11.09
N ALA A 54 1.19 2.54 11.15
CA ALA A 54 1.53 3.46 10.06
C ALA A 54 3.04 3.53 9.85
N TRP A 55 3.79 3.67 10.93
CA TRP A 55 5.25 3.62 10.94
C TRP A 55 5.77 2.31 10.32
N LEU A 56 5.27 1.15 10.76
CA LEU A 56 5.68 -0.16 10.21
C LEU A 56 5.42 -0.25 8.69
N VAL A 57 4.22 0.15 8.25
CA VAL A 57 3.87 0.15 6.81
C VAL A 57 4.75 1.12 6.02
N GLN A 58 5.18 2.22 6.63
CA GLN A 58 6.05 3.21 6.01
C GLN A 58 7.49 2.71 5.88
N VAL A 59 8.09 2.17 6.95
CA VAL A 59 9.48 1.68 6.89
C VAL A 59 9.62 0.47 5.96
N ALA A 60 8.62 -0.41 5.90
CA ALA A 60 8.56 -1.50 4.93
C ALA A 60 8.28 -0.98 3.50
N GLY A 61 7.75 0.23 3.35
CA GLY A 61 7.36 0.83 2.07
C GLY A 61 8.53 0.97 1.11
N GLN A 62 9.62 1.58 1.57
CA GLN A 62 10.79 1.86 0.73
C GLN A 62 11.43 0.56 0.18
N VAL A 63 11.54 -0.47 1.02
CA VAL A 63 12.09 -1.78 0.61
C VAL A 63 11.18 -2.40 -0.45
N ARG A 64 9.87 -2.43 -0.21
CA ARG A 64 8.92 -3.02 -1.16
C ARG A 64 8.89 -2.29 -2.50
N ASP A 65 8.95 -0.96 -2.49
CA ASP A 65 8.90 -0.19 -3.73
C ASP A 65 10.13 -0.50 -4.61
N LEU A 66 11.31 -0.68 -4.01
CA LEU A 66 12.53 -1.11 -4.70
C LEU A 66 12.47 -2.57 -5.18
N GLU A 67 11.91 -3.48 -4.39
CA GLU A 67 11.70 -4.89 -4.79
C GLU A 67 10.75 -5.00 -5.99
N VAL A 68 9.67 -4.20 -6.01
CA VAL A 68 8.74 -4.14 -7.15
C VAL A 68 9.42 -3.61 -8.41
N LEU A 69 10.26 -2.57 -8.31
CA LEU A 69 10.97 -2.06 -9.49
C LEU A 69 11.95 -3.08 -10.06
N LEU A 70 12.53 -3.90 -9.19
CA LEU A 70 13.49 -4.95 -9.56
C LEU A 70 12.81 -6.25 -10.03
N SER A 71 11.49 -6.42 -9.87
CA SER A 71 10.78 -7.57 -10.44
C SER A 71 10.55 -7.44 -11.94
N ASP A 72 10.54 -6.21 -12.46
CA ASP A 72 10.42 -5.91 -13.89
C ASP A 72 11.80 -5.71 -14.54
N GLU A 73 11.87 -5.87 -15.87
CA GLU A 73 13.09 -5.57 -16.63
C GLU A 73 13.37 -4.06 -16.65
N GLN A 74 14.56 -3.69 -16.16
CA GLN A 74 15.02 -2.31 -16.08
C GLN A 74 16.32 -2.11 -16.88
N PRO A 75 16.59 -0.91 -17.39
CA PRO A 75 17.89 -0.58 -17.97
C PRO A 75 19.03 -0.93 -17.00
N GLU A 76 20.10 -1.55 -17.48
CA GLU A 76 21.15 -2.14 -16.64
C GLU A 76 21.70 -1.16 -15.58
N ALA A 77 22.01 0.07 -15.99
CA ALA A 77 22.52 1.10 -15.09
C ALA A 77 21.51 1.47 -13.99
N PHE A 78 20.22 1.54 -14.33
CA PHE A 78 19.14 1.82 -13.39
C PHE A 78 18.92 0.63 -12.45
N ALA A 79 18.90 -0.60 -12.97
CA ALA A 79 18.81 -1.82 -12.17
C ALA A 79 19.95 -1.93 -11.14
N LYS A 80 21.19 -1.63 -11.56
CA LYS A 80 22.36 -1.61 -10.65
C LYS A 80 22.20 -0.58 -9.54
N TRP A 81 21.69 0.61 -9.86
CA TRP A 81 21.39 1.64 -8.87
C TRP A 81 20.27 1.20 -7.91
N LEU A 82 19.17 0.63 -8.42
CA LEU A 82 18.07 0.12 -7.61
C LEU A 82 18.53 -0.97 -6.63
N ARG A 83 19.41 -1.89 -7.05
CA ARG A 83 19.99 -2.91 -6.15
C ARG A 83 20.83 -2.29 -5.03
N LYS A 84 21.58 -1.21 -5.32
CA LYS A 84 22.33 -0.47 -4.31
C LYS A 84 21.38 0.21 -3.31
N GLU A 85 20.35 0.89 -3.79
CA GLU A 85 19.33 1.51 -2.95
C GLU A 85 18.59 0.47 -2.11
N LEU A 86 18.27 -0.70 -2.67
CA LEU A 86 17.62 -1.80 -1.95
C LEU A 86 18.50 -2.30 -0.82
N LYS A 87 19.79 -2.52 -1.07
CA LYS A 87 20.75 -2.92 -0.03
C LYS A 87 20.80 -1.89 1.10
N ALA A 88 20.82 -0.60 0.77
CA ALA A 88 20.80 0.48 1.76
C ALA A 88 19.48 0.51 2.56
N ALA A 89 18.34 0.43 1.87
CA ALA A 89 17.02 0.41 2.50
C ALA A 89 16.85 -0.79 3.44
N ARG A 90 17.34 -1.98 3.03
CA ARG A 90 17.35 -3.18 3.88
C ARG A 90 18.24 -3.03 5.10
N ALA A 91 19.42 -2.41 4.96
CA ALA A 91 20.32 -2.14 6.08
C ALA A 91 19.70 -1.22 7.13
N THR A 92 18.79 -0.33 6.74
CA THR A 92 17.99 0.47 7.68
C THR A 92 16.77 -0.29 8.20
N PHE A 93 16.06 -1.02 7.34
CA PHE A 93 14.81 -1.70 7.68
C PHE A 93 15.01 -2.86 8.67
N VAL A 94 15.99 -3.74 8.44
CA VAL A 94 16.15 -4.95 9.26
C VAL A 94 16.35 -4.64 10.76
N PRO A 95 17.26 -3.72 11.16
CA PRO A 95 17.39 -3.35 12.57
C PRO A 95 16.12 -2.76 13.20
N THR A 96 15.24 -2.14 12.40
CA THR A 96 13.97 -1.60 12.93
C THR A 96 13.01 -2.70 13.39
N LEU A 97 13.13 -3.91 12.83
CA LEU A 97 12.31 -5.06 13.21
C LEU A 97 12.69 -5.61 14.59
N ASP A 98 13.94 -5.40 15.01
CA ASP A 98 14.43 -5.83 16.33
C ASP A 98 14.40 -4.67 17.36
N SER A 99 13.76 -3.55 17.01
CA SER A 99 13.69 -2.39 17.90
C SER A 99 12.70 -2.60 19.07
N PRO A 100 12.92 -1.94 20.22
CA PRO A 100 11.95 -1.95 21.33
C PRO A 100 10.55 -1.50 20.91
N ARG A 101 10.46 -0.57 19.95
CA ARG A 101 9.18 -0.11 19.38
C ARG A 101 8.45 -1.25 18.68
N MET A 102 9.14 -2.07 17.89
CA MET A 102 8.53 -3.25 17.24
C MET A 102 8.06 -4.27 18.27
N ALA A 103 8.89 -4.57 19.27
CA ALA A 103 8.53 -5.50 20.34
C ALA A 103 7.27 -5.04 21.10
N GLY A 104 7.21 -3.74 21.47
CA GLY A 104 6.06 -3.14 22.11
C GLY A 104 4.80 -3.16 21.24
N LEU A 105 4.93 -2.86 19.95
CA LEU A 105 3.83 -2.96 18.98
C LEU A 105 3.27 -4.38 18.91
N LEU A 106 4.14 -5.38 18.73
CA LEU A 106 3.70 -6.79 18.65
C LEU A 106 3.05 -7.25 19.94
N TRP A 107 3.58 -6.86 21.09
CA TRP A 107 2.97 -7.16 22.39
C TRP A 107 1.57 -6.55 22.51
N ALA A 108 1.43 -5.24 22.24
CA ALA A 108 0.15 -4.55 22.34
C ALA A 108 -0.90 -5.10 21.36
N LEU A 109 -0.50 -5.40 20.12
CA LEU A 109 -1.37 -6.01 19.13
C LEU A 109 -1.90 -7.38 19.57
N SER A 110 -1.10 -8.16 20.29
CA SER A 110 -1.47 -9.52 20.72
C SER A 110 -2.58 -9.52 21.76
N SER A 111 -2.76 -8.40 22.46
CA SER A 111 -3.79 -8.20 23.47
C SER A 111 -5.10 -7.64 22.90
N LEU A 112 -5.20 -7.43 21.58
CA LEU A 112 -6.41 -6.91 20.96
C LEU A 112 -7.55 -7.95 21.02
N PRO A 113 -8.72 -7.58 21.57
CA PRO A 113 -9.86 -8.47 21.62
C PRO A 113 -10.59 -8.52 20.27
N PRO A 114 -11.29 -9.62 19.96
CA PRO A 114 -12.22 -9.63 18.83
C PRO A 114 -13.37 -8.63 19.07
N ILE A 115 -13.94 -8.09 18.00
CA ILE A 115 -15.06 -7.12 18.08
C ILE A 115 -16.39 -7.70 17.55
N PRO A 116 -17.55 -7.25 18.06
CA PRO A 116 -18.86 -7.61 17.48
C PRO A 116 -19.00 -7.16 16.03
N LEU A 117 -19.63 -8.01 15.20
CA LEU A 117 -19.87 -7.70 13.78
C LEU A 117 -20.72 -6.43 13.63
N SER A 118 -21.76 -6.27 14.46
CA SER A 118 -22.62 -5.08 14.48
C SER A 118 -21.85 -3.79 14.75
N GLN A 119 -20.88 -3.82 15.68
CA GLN A 119 -20.02 -2.69 16.00
C GLN A 119 -19.14 -2.27 14.82
N ALA A 120 -18.57 -3.25 14.10
CA ALA A 120 -17.77 -3.00 12.92
C ALA A 120 -18.62 -2.51 11.74
N GLN A 121 -19.77 -3.15 11.51
CA GLN A 121 -20.73 -2.78 10.46
C GLN A 121 -21.19 -1.32 10.60
N ALA A 122 -21.50 -0.88 11.83
CA ALA A 122 -21.91 0.50 12.09
C ALA A 122 -20.85 1.54 11.67
N ARG A 123 -19.57 1.15 11.54
CA ARG A 123 -18.46 2.02 11.14
C ARG A 123 -18.12 1.94 9.65
N LEU A 124 -18.69 1.00 8.88
CA LEU A 124 -18.43 0.86 7.44
C LEU A 124 -18.71 2.17 6.69
N SER A 125 -19.79 2.88 7.05
CA SER A 125 -20.18 4.17 6.46
C SER A 125 -19.10 5.26 6.57
N ARG A 126 -18.13 5.14 7.48
CA ARG A 126 -17.00 6.07 7.57
C ARG A 126 -16.03 5.88 6.39
N PHE A 127 -15.81 4.65 5.96
CA PHE A 127 -14.95 4.32 4.81
C PHE A 127 -15.60 4.78 3.50
N GLU A 128 -16.90 4.54 3.34
CA GLU A 128 -17.69 4.98 2.18
C GLU A 128 -17.68 6.51 2.07
N ARG A 129 -18.01 7.22 3.15
CA ARG A 129 -17.93 8.70 3.18
C ARG A 129 -16.52 9.21 2.89
N ARG A 130 -15.48 8.54 3.38
CA ARG A 130 -14.09 8.92 3.08
C ARG A 130 -13.77 8.75 1.60
N LEU A 131 -14.21 7.65 0.98
CA LEU A 131 -14.03 7.45 -0.46
C LEU A 131 -14.78 8.50 -1.27
N ARG A 132 -16.06 8.76 -0.97
CA ARG A 132 -16.86 9.83 -1.62
C ARG A 132 -16.17 11.20 -1.53
N ARG A 133 -15.66 11.56 -0.35
CA ARG A 133 -14.93 12.83 -0.15
C ARG A 133 -13.67 12.91 -1.02
N ARG A 134 -12.86 11.84 -1.05
CA ARG A 134 -11.64 11.82 -1.88
C ARG A 134 -11.96 11.85 -3.37
N ALA A 135 -13.02 11.19 -3.79
CA ALA A 135 -13.50 11.24 -5.17
C ALA A 135 -13.95 12.66 -5.56
N ALA A 136 -14.68 13.35 -4.68
CA ALA A 136 -15.07 14.74 -4.91
C ALA A 136 -13.85 15.67 -5.03
N THR A 137 -12.84 15.52 -4.17
CA THR A 137 -11.57 16.24 -4.30
C THR A 137 -10.88 15.95 -5.63
N TRP A 138 -10.81 14.69 -6.04
CA TRP A 138 -10.20 14.34 -7.33
C TRP A 138 -10.97 14.90 -8.52
N ALA A 139 -12.31 14.92 -8.47
CA ALA A 139 -13.12 15.54 -9.52
C ALA A 139 -12.88 17.06 -9.64
N GLN A 140 -12.49 17.73 -8.55
CA GLN A 140 -12.21 19.17 -8.54
C GLN A 140 -10.78 19.49 -8.96
N GLU A 141 -9.80 18.74 -8.45
CA GLU A 141 -8.38 19.04 -8.64
C GLU A 141 -7.78 18.36 -9.88
N ASP A 142 -8.31 17.20 -10.28
CA ASP A 142 -7.82 16.34 -11.37
C ASP A 142 -6.30 16.08 -11.34
N THR A 143 -5.74 15.94 -10.13
CA THR A 143 -4.31 15.66 -9.92
C THR A 143 -4.03 14.18 -9.62
N LEU A 144 -2.80 13.75 -9.91
CA LEU A 144 -2.29 12.43 -9.52
C LEU A 144 -2.31 12.21 -8.01
N GLU A 145 -2.09 13.27 -7.23
CA GLU A 145 -2.12 13.19 -5.77
C GLU A 145 -3.54 12.97 -5.23
N ALA A 146 -4.52 13.69 -5.78
CA ALA A 146 -5.92 13.46 -5.45
C ALA A 146 -6.37 12.03 -5.86
N LEU A 147 -5.97 11.56 -7.04
CA LEU A 147 -6.20 10.19 -7.50
C LEU A 147 -5.56 9.13 -6.58
N HIS A 148 -4.34 9.37 -6.12
CA HIS A 148 -3.68 8.52 -5.13
C HIS A 148 -4.47 8.49 -3.80
N GLY A 149 -5.06 9.63 -3.41
CA GLY A 149 -6.00 9.73 -2.29
C GLY A 149 -7.22 8.83 -2.45
N VAL A 150 -7.83 8.79 -3.64
CA VAL A 150 -8.94 7.90 -3.99
C VAL A 150 -8.51 6.43 -3.87
N ARG A 151 -7.40 6.03 -4.51
CA ARG A 151 -6.87 4.65 -4.42
C ARG A 151 -6.65 4.21 -2.96
N ARG A 152 -6.09 5.09 -2.12
CA ARG A 152 -5.87 4.79 -0.69
C ARG A 152 -7.20 4.58 0.05
N ALA A 153 -8.21 5.42 -0.21
CA ALA A 153 -9.52 5.30 0.41
C ALA A 153 -10.24 4.02 -0.06
N LEU A 154 -10.20 3.73 -1.35
CA LEU A 154 -10.78 2.53 -1.96
C LEU A 154 -10.19 1.24 -1.35
N ARG A 155 -8.86 1.16 -1.24
CA ARG A 155 -8.20 0.02 -0.58
C ARG A 155 -8.66 -0.17 0.87
N ARG A 156 -8.82 0.93 1.62
CA ARG A 156 -9.31 0.85 3.00
C ARG A 156 -10.75 0.36 3.06
N LEU A 157 -11.63 0.84 2.16
CA LEU A 157 -12.99 0.36 2.04
C LEU A 157 -13.04 -1.14 1.69
N ARG A 158 -12.20 -1.57 0.74
CA ARG A 158 -12.06 -2.99 0.39
C ARG A 158 -11.71 -3.84 1.59
N TYR A 159 -10.65 -3.49 2.33
CA TYR A 159 -10.28 -4.23 3.53
C TYR A 159 -11.39 -4.22 4.59
N ALA A 160 -12.15 -3.12 4.71
CA ALA A 160 -13.27 -3.08 5.65
C ALA A 160 -14.39 -4.04 5.24
N ARG A 161 -14.74 -4.09 3.95
CA ARG A 161 -15.70 -5.05 3.39
C ARG A 161 -15.22 -6.50 3.53
N GLU A 162 -13.94 -6.78 3.29
CA GLU A 162 -13.35 -8.12 3.47
C GLU A 162 -13.40 -8.56 4.94
N TRP A 163 -13.12 -7.67 5.90
CA TRP A 163 -13.27 -7.96 7.33
C TRP A 163 -14.71 -8.32 7.72
N LEU A 164 -15.69 -7.75 7.01
CA LEU A 164 -17.11 -8.00 7.19
C LEU A 164 -17.62 -9.20 6.37
N GLY A 165 -16.76 -9.84 5.57
CA GLY A 165 -17.14 -10.95 4.69
C GLY A 165 -17.99 -10.54 3.49
N HIS A 166 -18.00 -9.25 3.12
CA HIS A 166 -18.71 -8.77 1.94
C HIS A 166 -17.91 -9.03 0.66
N ASP A 167 -18.62 -9.13 -0.46
CA ASP A 167 -18.00 -9.14 -1.78
C ASP A 167 -17.23 -7.83 -2.05
N THR A 168 -16.10 -7.96 -2.72
CA THR A 168 -15.17 -6.88 -3.03
C THR A 168 -14.56 -6.98 -4.42
N ASP A 169 -15.07 -7.85 -5.29
CA ASP A 169 -14.49 -8.04 -6.61
C ASP A 169 -14.60 -6.80 -7.51
N ASP A 170 -15.63 -5.98 -7.32
CA ASP A 170 -15.74 -4.65 -7.91
C ASP A 170 -14.62 -3.72 -7.42
N LEU A 171 -14.40 -3.65 -6.10
CA LEU A 171 -13.38 -2.82 -5.48
C LEU A 171 -11.97 -3.26 -5.83
N LYS A 172 -11.72 -4.59 -5.97
CA LYS A 172 -10.43 -5.13 -6.42
C LYS A 172 -10.13 -4.67 -7.83
N ARG A 173 -11.06 -4.90 -8.78
CA ARG A 173 -10.89 -4.49 -10.19
C ARG A 173 -10.60 -2.99 -10.30
N LEU A 174 -11.36 -2.17 -9.59
CA LEU A 174 -11.14 -0.72 -9.60
C LEU A 174 -9.79 -0.35 -8.95
N GLN A 175 -9.43 -0.99 -7.84
CA GLN A 175 -8.15 -0.76 -7.17
C GLN A 175 -6.95 -1.14 -8.05
N ASP A 176 -7.08 -2.16 -8.89
CA ASP A 176 -6.03 -2.62 -9.81
C ASP A 176 -5.85 -1.65 -10.97
N ALA A 177 -6.94 -1.12 -11.53
CA ALA A 177 -6.88 -0.05 -12.55
C ALA A 177 -6.19 1.22 -12.00
N LEU A 178 -6.61 1.68 -10.81
CA LEU A 178 -5.94 2.75 -10.06
C LEU A 178 -4.50 2.37 -9.66
N GLY A 179 -4.24 1.07 -9.57
CA GLY A 179 -2.99 0.41 -9.25
C GLY A 179 -1.85 0.87 -10.15
N GLN A 180 -2.09 0.70 -11.44
CA GLN A 180 -1.11 0.92 -12.50
C GLN A 180 -0.62 2.38 -12.55
N VAL A 181 -1.51 3.35 -12.29
CA VAL A 181 -1.15 4.77 -12.23
C VAL A 181 -0.11 5.03 -11.13
N GLY A 182 -0.36 4.50 -9.93
CA GLY A 182 0.58 4.68 -8.83
C GLY A 182 1.92 3.99 -9.11
N ASP A 183 1.88 2.82 -9.76
CA ASP A 183 3.08 2.03 -10.03
C ASP A 183 4.01 2.72 -11.04
N LEU A 184 3.44 3.26 -12.12
CA LEU A 184 4.16 4.08 -13.10
C LEU A 184 4.62 5.41 -12.52
N SER A 185 3.79 6.08 -11.71
CA SER A 185 4.13 7.36 -11.08
C SER A 185 5.35 7.22 -10.17
N PHE A 186 5.39 6.20 -9.30
CA PHE A 186 6.55 6.03 -8.42
C PHE A 186 7.78 5.55 -9.19
N THR A 187 7.62 4.74 -10.25
CA THR A 187 8.73 4.34 -11.13
C THR A 187 9.42 5.57 -11.73
N LEU A 188 8.65 6.53 -12.24
CA LEU A 188 9.17 7.80 -12.76
C LEU A 188 9.86 8.63 -11.68
N THR A 189 9.37 8.63 -10.44
CA THR A 189 10.04 9.29 -9.31
C THR A 189 11.41 8.68 -9.01
N TYR A 190 11.53 7.35 -8.98
CA TYR A 190 12.83 6.68 -8.77
C TYR A 190 13.78 6.90 -9.95
N LEU A 191 13.26 6.89 -11.18
CA LEU A 191 14.06 7.19 -12.37
C LEU A 191 14.60 8.62 -12.33
N GLN A 192 13.76 9.60 -11.97
CA GLN A 192 14.18 10.99 -11.80
C GLN A 192 15.27 11.13 -10.74
N ARG A 193 15.16 10.41 -9.61
CA ARG A 193 16.19 10.42 -8.56
C ARG A 193 17.50 9.80 -9.05
N PHE A 194 17.45 8.75 -9.85
CA PHE A 194 18.62 8.16 -10.50
C PHE A 194 19.30 9.16 -11.45
N GLU A 195 18.51 9.85 -12.30
CA GLU A 195 19.02 10.87 -13.22
C GLU A 195 19.66 12.06 -12.50
N GLN A 196 19.05 12.52 -11.38
CA GLN A 196 19.61 13.57 -10.53
C GLN A 196 20.97 13.20 -9.90
N GLN A 197 21.25 11.90 -9.73
CA GLN A 197 22.53 11.40 -9.25
C GLN A 197 23.54 11.13 -10.37
N GLY A 198 23.28 11.65 -11.58
CA GLY A 198 24.14 11.47 -12.75
C GLY A 198 23.91 10.17 -13.52
N GLY A 199 22.90 9.38 -13.13
CA GLY A 199 22.44 8.23 -13.88
C GLY A 199 21.92 8.61 -15.26
N LYS A 200 22.09 7.73 -16.23
CA LYS A 200 21.60 7.94 -17.60
C LYS A 200 20.81 6.72 -18.07
N VAL A 201 19.61 6.96 -18.58
CA VAL A 201 18.84 6.00 -19.38
C VAL A 201 18.57 6.61 -20.76
N ALA A 202 18.21 5.78 -21.73
CA ALA A 202 17.77 6.29 -23.02
C ALA A 202 16.52 7.15 -22.86
N SER A 203 16.46 8.32 -23.52
CA SER A 203 15.28 9.21 -23.48
C SER A 203 13.99 8.54 -23.98
N SER A 204 14.10 7.49 -24.80
CA SER A 204 12.99 6.65 -25.23
C SER A 204 12.37 5.85 -24.09
N HIS A 205 13.16 5.40 -23.11
CA HIS A 205 12.67 4.65 -21.95
C HIS A 205 11.75 5.51 -21.08
N ARG A 206 12.19 6.74 -20.77
CA ARG A 206 11.38 7.71 -20.02
C ARG A 206 10.08 8.07 -20.75
N ARG A 207 10.17 8.42 -22.04
CA ARG A 207 8.99 8.72 -22.87
C ARG A 207 7.99 7.56 -22.91
N ARG A 208 8.47 6.31 -22.94
CA ARG A 208 7.61 5.12 -22.89
C ARG A 208 6.87 5.01 -21.55
N LEU A 209 7.54 5.25 -20.41
CA LEU A 209 6.91 5.25 -19.09
C LEU A 209 5.88 6.38 -18.94
N GLU A 210 6.20 7.59 -19.40
CA GLU A 210 5.28 8.72 -19.40
C GLU A 210 4.06 8.45 -20.27
N GLY A 211 4.24 7.88 -21.47
CA GLY A 211 3.14 7.45 -22.34
C GLY A 211 2.24 6.39 -21.69
N ARG A 212 2.83 5.37 -21.06
CA ARG A 212 2.08 4.36 -20.27
C ARG A 212 1.33 4.99 -19.10
N LEU A 213 1.92 5.97 -18.42
CA LEU A 213 1.26 6.66 -17.31
C LEU A 213 0.01 7.38 -17.81
N GLN A 214 0.09 8.11 -18.92
CA GLN A 214 -1.08 8.79 -19.50
C GLN A 214 -2.19 7.79 -19.88
N GLN A 215 -1.83 6.66 -20.48
CA GLN A 215 -2.79 5.59 -20.78
C GLN A 215 -3.43 5.02 -19.51
N ALA A 216 -2.64 4.76 -18.47
CA ALA A 216 -3.13 4.25 -17.19
C ALA A 216 -4.06 5.25 -16.49
N ILE A 217 -3.78 6.57 -16.57
CA ILE A 217 -4.66 7.61 -16.02
C ILE A 217 -6.01 7.58 -16.72
N GLU A 218 -6.04 7.49 -18.05
CA GLU A 218 -7.32 7.46 -18.78
C GLU A 218 -8.09 6.17 -18.49
N GLN A 219 -7.41 5.02 -18.43
CA GLN A 219 -8.03 3.76 -18.02
C GLN A 219 -8.60 3.85 -16.59
N ALA A 220 -7.85 4.42 -15.65
CA ALA A 220 -8.33 4.60 -14.27
C ALA A 220 -9.57 5.52 -14.22
N ARG A 221 -9.61 6.59 -15.03
CA ARG A 221 -10.80 7.46 -15.17
C ARG A 221 -11.98 6.70 -15.75
N GLN A 222 -11.76 5.93 -16.82
CA GLN A 222 -12.80 5.11 -17.43
C GLN A 222 -13.36 4.09 -16.43
N SER A 223 -12.50 3.28 -15.80
CA SER A 223 -12.91 2.31 -14.79
C SER A 223 -13.65 2.96 -13.62
N TRP A 224 -13.25 4.17 -13.21
CA TRP A 224 -13.96 4.92 -12.18
C TRP A 224 -15.36 5.36 -12.64
N ARG A 225 -15.52 5.83 -13.87
CA ARG A 225 -16.84 6.23 -14.43
C ARG A 225 -17.78 5.03 -14.61
N GLU A 226 -17.24 3.88 -15.00
CA GLU A 226 -18.00 2.64 -15.23
C GLU A 226 -18.34 1.91 -13.93
N TRP A 227 -17.65 2.21 -12.83
CA TRP A 227 -17.93 1.57 -11.55
C TRP A 227 -19.24 2.09 -10.96
N THR A 228 -20.26 1.24 -11.00
CA THR A 228 -21.59 1.49 -10.43
C THR A 228 -21.72 1.06 -8.97
N GLY A 229 -20.60 0.88 -8.26
CA GLY A 229 -20.65 0.35 -6.90
C GLY A 229 -21.47 1.24 -5.98
N ASP A 230 -22.37 0.63 -5.22
CA ASP A 230 -23.17 1.33 -4.21
C ASP A 230 -22.22 1.98 -3.20
N LEU A 231 -22.11 3.31 -3.30
CA LEU A 231 -21.37 4.16 -2.38
C LEU A 231 -22.31 4.81 -1.41
#